data_AF-A0A7W4JQ41-F1
#
_entry.id   AF-A0A7W4JQ41-F1
#
_cell.length_a   1.000
_cell.length_b   1.000
_cell.length_c   1.000
_cell.angle_alpha   90.00
_cell.angle_beta   90.00
_cell.angle_gamma   90.00
#
_symmetry.space_group_name_H-M   'P 1'
#
loop_
_entity.id
_entity.type
_entity.pdbx_description
1 polymer ?
#
loop_
_entity_poly.entity_id
_entity_poly.type
_entity_poly.pdbx_seq_one_letter_code
_entity_poly.pdbx_strand_id
1 'polypeptide(L)'
;MTRGHLAIVARIAAGAGGGYGVASLVAVAAAYGLPMSRADAASAGAMLGLLVWPPIVMACFYARSATRAWMGIILAALLLGGAAMLAGWRP
;
A
#
# COMPACT_ATOMS: atom_id res chain seq x y z
N MET A 1 0.47 -23.23 17.99
CA MET A 1 0.17 -21.79 17.86
C MET A 1 -1.30 -21.58 18.18
N THR A 2 -1.61 -20.77 19.19
CA THR A 2 -3.00 -20.42 19.54
C THR A 2 -3.60 -19.48 18.47
N ARG A 3 -4.94 -19.50 18.27
CA ARG A 3 -5.64 -18.67 17.25
C ARG A 3 -5.26 -17.18 17.30
N GLY A 4 -4.96 -16.65 18.49
CA GLY A 4 -4.51 -15.26 18.66
C GLY A 4 -3.19 -14.95 17.98
N HIS A 5 -2.20 -15.84 18.04
CA HIS A 5 -0.89 -15.64 17.41
C HIS A 5 -1.02 -15.60 15.89
N LEU A 6 -1.85 -16.46 15.30
CA LEU A 6 -2.11 -16.45 13.86
C LEU A 6 -2.74 -15.12 13.40
N ALA A 7 -3.64 -14.54 14.21
CA ALA A 7 -4.24 -13.25 13.89
C ALA A 7 -3.25 -12.08 13.95
N ILE A 8 -2.22 -12.17 14.78
CA ILE A 8 -1.13 -11.17 14.86
C ILE A 8 -0.21 -11.33 13.65
N VAL A 9 0.25 -12.56 13.37
CA VAL A 9 1.10 -12.86 12.20
C VAL A 9 0.42 -12.41 10.90
N ALA A 10 -0.89 -12.68 10.77
CA ALA A 10 -1.66 -12.23 9.61
C ALA A 10 -1.70 -10.71 9.45
N ARG A 11 -1.75 -9.94 10.55
CA ARG A 11 -1.71 -8.47 10.51
C ARG A 11 -0.32 -7.93 10.22
N ILE A 12 0.72 -8.56 10.76
CA ILE A 12 2.12 -8.24 10.42
C ILE A 12 2.33 -8.45 8.92
N ALA A 13 1.91 -9.59 8.38
CA ALA A 13 2.01 -9.88 6.95
C ALA A 13 1.22 -8.87 6.10
N ALA A 14 0.00 -8.51 6.52
CA ALA A 14 -0.81 -7.50 5.84
C ALA A 14 -0.17 -6.11 5.86
N GLY A 15 0.32 -5.65 7.01
CA GLY A 15 0.91 -4.32 7.15
C GLY A 15 2.30 -4.21 6.51
N ALA A 16 3.18 -5.17 6.79
CA ALA A 16 4.55 -5.15 6.26
C ALA A 16 4.56 -5.48 4.76
N GLY A 17 4.09 -6.68 4.39
CA GLY A 17 4.12 -7.12 3.00
C GLY A 17 3.04 -6.42 2.16
N GLY A 18 1.78 -6.57 2.56
CA GLY A 18 0.66 -5.97 1.83
C GLY A 18 0.73 -4.44 1.77
N GLY A 19 1.05 -3.80 2.90
CA GLY A 19 1.20 -2.34 2.97
C GLY A 19 2.38 -1.82 2.16
N TYR A 20 3.49 -2.55 2.06
CA TYR A 20 4.59 -2.20 1.16
C TYR A 20 4.17 -2.25 -0.32
N GLY A 21 3.36 -3.24 -0.70
CA GLY A 21 2.77 -3.32 -2.04
C GLY A 21 1.89 -2.10 -2.34
N VAL A 22 1.02 -1.72 -1.40
CA VAL A 22 0.18 -0.51 -1.53
C VAL A 22 1.05 0.75 -1.61
N ALA A 23 2.07 0.88 -0.76
CA ALA A 23 3.01 2.01 -0.80
C ALA A 23 3.75 2.12 -2.13
N SER A 24 4.13 0.99 -2.72
CA SER A 24 4.74 0.94 -4.05
C SER A 24 3.77 1.42 -5.13
N LEU A 25 2.50 1.04 -5.04
CA LEU A 25 1.46 1.53 -5.95
C LEU A 25 1.16 3.02 -5.78
N VAL A 26 1.24 3.56 -4.56
CA VAL A 26 1.19 5.02 -4.32
C VAL A 26 2.34 5.71 -5.03
N ALA A 27 3.57 5.18 -4.90
CA ALA A 27 4.74 5.74 -5.56
C ALA A 27 4.59 5.76 -7.08
N VAL A 28 4.09 4.67 -7.65
CA VAL A 28 3.77 4.57 -9.09
C VAL A 28 2.68 5.58 -9.49
N ALA A 29 1.55 5.59 -8.79
CA ALA A 29 0.44 6.49 -9.11
C ALA A 29 0.87 7.97 -9.06
N ALA A 30 1.68 8.33 -8.05
CA ALA A 30 2.28 9.66 -7.96
C ALA A 30 3.22 9.95 -9.13
N ALA A 31 4.11 9.01 -9.48
CA ALA A 31 5.07 9.20 -10.57
C ALA A 31 4.40 9.44 -11.93
N TYR A 32 3.21 8.89 -12.17
CA TYR A 32 2.43 9.10 -13.40
C TYR A 32 1.42 10.25 -13.32
N GLY A 33 1.04 10.68 -12.11
CA GLY A 33 0.06 11.74 -11.90
C GLY A 33 0.65 13.14 -11.75
N LEU A 34 1.92 13.26 -11.35
CA LEU A 34 2.56 14.56 -11.14
C LEU A 34 3.14 15.14 -12.46
N PRO A 35 2.91 16.42 -12.78
CA PRO A 35 3.45 17.09 -13.97
C PRO A 35 4.91 17.51 -13.73
N MET A 36 5.79 16.52 -13.56
CA MET A 36 7.21 16.73 -13.25
C MET A 36 8.10 15.93 -14.20
N SER A 37 9.42 16.15 -14.12
CA SER A 37 10.38 15.27 -14.77
C SER A 37 10.24 13.86 -14.20
N ARG A 38 10.51 12.83 -15.02
CA ARG A 38 10.37 11.43 -14.60
C ARG A 38 11.23 11.09 -13.37
N ALA A 39 12.41 11.69 -13.27
CA ALA A 39 13.32 11.47 -12.16
C ALA A 39 12.74 12.06 -10.86
N ASP A 40 12.30 13.31 -10.89
CA ASP A 40 11.74 13.99 -9.72
C ASP A 40 10.43 13.32 -9.27
N ALA A 41 9.57 12.95 -10.23
CA ALA A 41 8.31 12.26 -9.97
C ALA A 41 8.54 10.89 -9.30
N ALA A 42 9.56 10.14 -9.73
CA ALA A 42 9.92 8.85 -9.12
C ALA A 42 10.43 9.03 -7.68
N SER A 43 11.29 10.02 -7.43
CA SER A 43 11.79 10.31 -6.08
C SER A 43 10.69 10.80 -5.15
N ALA A 44 9.85 11.74 -5.61
CA ALA A 44 8.70 12.23 -4.84
C ALA A 44 7.69 11.10 -4.57
N GLY A 45 7.41 10.26 -5.56
CA GLY A 45 6.56 9.08 -5.40
C GLY A 45 7.10 8.11 -4.36
N ALA A 46 8.40 7.80 -4.39
CA ALA A 46 9.02 6.93 -3.38
C ALA A 46 8.92 7.51 -1.96
N MET A 47 9.13 8.82 -1.79
CA MET A 47 8.93 9.51 -0.51
C MET A 47 7.48 9.43 -0.03
N LEU A 48 6.51 9.63 -0.92
CA LEU A 48 5.09 9.49 -0.60
C LEU A 48 4.74 8.05 -0.21
N GLY A 49 5.23 7.05 -0.94
CA GLY A 49 5.06 5.65 -0.59
C GLY A 49 5.61 5.33 0.80
N LEU A 50 6.83 5.81 1.10
CA LEU A 50 7.45 5.66 2.41
C LEU A 50 6.64 6.33 3.52
N LEU A 51 6.06 7.51 3.26
CA LEU A 51 5.23 8.24 4.22
C LEU A 51 3.89 7.54 4.51
N VAL A 52 3.32 6.89 3.49
CA VAL A 52 2.01 6.21 3.59
C VAL A 52 2.12 4.82 4.22
N TRP A 53 3.30 4.17 4.17
CA TRP A 53 3.46 2.81 4.67
C TRP A 53 3.23 2.66 6.19
N PRO A 54 3.82 3.47 7.09
CA PRO A 54 3.58 3.35 8.53
C PRO A 54 2.10 3.53 8.92
N PRO A 55 1.36 4.53 8.41
CA PRO A 55 -0.09 4.64 8.63
C PRO A 55 -0.87 3.39 8.21
N ILE A 56 -0.50 2.73 7.09
CA ILE A 56 -1.12 1.46 6.68
C ILE A 56 -0.84 0.36 7.71
N VAL A 57 0.40 0.25 8.19
CA VAL A 57 0.76 -0.72 9.24
C VAL A 57 -0.09 -0.47 10.49
N MET A 58 -0.17 0.79 10.96
CA MET A 58 -1.00 1.16 12.11
C MET A 58 -2.48 0.81 11.90
N ALA A 59 -3.02 1.06 10.71
CA ALA A 59 -4.41 0.71 10.36
C ALA A 59 -4.67 -0.80 10.39
N CYS A 60 -3.71 -1.63 9.95
CA CYS A 60 -3.81 -3.10 10.03
C CYS A 60 -3.94 -3.60 11.48
N PHE A 61 -3.26 -2.94 12.43
CA PHE A 61 -3.39 -3.26 13.86
C PHE A 61 -4.62 -2.63 14.51
N TYR A 62 -5.07 -1.47 14.04
CA TYR A 62 -6.32 -0.85 14.48
C TYR A 62 -7.57 -1.62 14.02
N ALA A 63 -7.50 -2.35 12.90
CA ALA A 63 -8.62 -3.11 12.37
C ALA A 63 -9.14 -4.18 13.37
N ARG A 64 -10.46 -4.26 13.51
CA ARG A 64 -11.13 -5.21 14.45
C ARG A 64 -10.88 -6.69 14.14
N SER A 65 -10.56 -7.05 12.89
CA SER A 65 -10.21 -8.42 12.51
C SER A 65 -9.10 -8.44 11.45
N ALA A 66 -8.34 -9.53 11.39
CA ALA A 66 -7.28 -9.72 10.39
C ALA A 66 -7.85 -9.69 8.96
N THR A 67 -9.05 -10.25 8.76
CA THR A 67 -9.76 -10.20 7.47
C THR A 67 -10.05 -8.77 7.03
N ARG A 68 -10.49 -7.90 7.95
CA ARG A 68 -10.73 -6.48 7.63
C ARG A 68 -9.45 -5.74 7.26
N ALA A 69 -8.32 -6.06 7.88
CA ALA A 69 -7.03 -5.51 7.50
C ALA A 69 -6.68 -5.89 6.05
N TRP A 70 -6.75 -7.18 5.71
CA TRP A 70 -6.49 -7.67 4.35
C TRP A 70 -7.45 -7.09 3.30
N MET A 71 -8.74 -6.99 3.59
CA MET A 71 -9.70 -6.37 2.68
C MET A 71 -9.34 -4.90 2.40
N GLY A 72 -8.91 -4.15 3.41
CA GLY A 72 -8.44 -2.77 3.22
C GLY A 72 -7.21 -2.70 2.32
N ILE A 73 -6.23 -3.58 2.52
CA ILE A 73 -5.03 -3.67 1.68
C ILE A 73 -5.40 -4.00 0.23
N ILE A 74 -6.22 -5.03 0.01
CA ILE A 74 -6.62 -5.47 -1.34
C ILE A 74 -7.40 -4.36 -2.04
N LEU A 75 -8.36 -3.73 -1.36
CA LEU A 75 -9.13 -2.63 -1.93
C LEU A 75 -8.23 -1.45 -2.31
N ALA A 76 -7.31 -1.03 -1.42
CA ALA A 76 -6.37 0.04 -1.72
C ALA A 76 -5.46 -0.31 -2.92
N ALA A 77 -4.96 -1.55 -2.97
CA ALA A 77 -4.14 -2.01 -4.08
C ALA A 77 -4.90 -2.02 -5.42
N LEU A 78 -6.15 -2.49 -5.42
CA LEU A 78 -6.99 -2.48 -6.63
C LEU A 78 -7.29 -1.06 -7.11
N LEU A 79 -7.63 -0.14 -6.20
CA LEU A 79 -7.92 1.25 -6.55
C LEU A 79 -6.68 1.97 -7.10
N LEU A 80 -5.54 1.84 -6.43
CA LEU A 80 -4.29 2.49 -6.85
C LEU A 80 -3.72 1.86 -8.13
N GLY A 81 -3.74 0.52 -8.22
CA GLY A 81 -3.32 -0.19 -9.42
C GLY A 81 -4.18 0.16 -10.62
N GLY A 82 -5.50 0.18 -10.45
CA GLY A 82 -6.44 0.61 -11.48
C GLY A 82 -6.20 2.06 -11.92
N ALA A 83 -6.04 2.98 -10.97
CA ALA A 83 -5.73 4.38 -11.26
C ALA A 83 -4.40 4.54 -12.02
N ALA A 84 -3.35 3.83 -11.59
CA ALA A 84 -2.07 3.84 -12.27
C ALA A 84 -2.16 3.28 -13.70
N MET A 85 -2.90 2.19 -13.91
CA MET A 85 -3.13 1.63 -15.25
C MET A 85 -3.88 2.59 -16.17
N LEU A 86 -4.90 3.29 -15.65
CA LEU A 86 -5.61 4.34 -16.38
C LEU A 86 -4.69 5.53 -16.72
N ALA A 87 -3.70 5.82 -15.87
CA ALA A 87 -2.66 6.81 -16.13
C ALA A 87 -1.56 6.33 -17.09
N GLY A 88 -1.64 5.10 -17.60
CA GLY A 88 -0.71 4.53 -18.59
C GLY A 88 0.41 3.66 -18.01
N TRP A 89 0.41 3.39 -16.71
CA TRP A 89 1.34 2.43 -16.11
C TRP A 89 1.02 1.00 -16.57
N ARG A 90 2.07 0.24 -16.92
CA ARG A 90 1.99 -1.18 -17.21
C ARG A 90 3.05 -1.91 -16.38
N PRO A 91 2.67 -2.92 -15.56
CA PRO A 91 3.59 -3.65 -14.70
C PRO A 91 4.53 -4.57 -15.48
#